data_AF-A0A8S8YTT8-F1
#
_entry.id   AF-A0A8S8YTT8-F1
#
_cell.length_a   1.000
_cell.length_b   1.000
_cell.length_c   1.000
_cell.angle_alpha   90.00
_cell.angle_beta   90.00
_cell.angle_gamma   90.00
#
_symmetry.space_group_name_H-M   'P 1'
#
loop_
_entity.id
_entity.type
_entity.pdbx_description
1 polymer ?
#
loop_
_entity_poly.entity_id
_entity_poly.type
_entity_poly.pdbx_seq_one_letter_code
_entity_poly.pdbx_strand_id
1 'polypeptide(L)' 'MFVTHNVAEAAVLGTKVAVFSNRPSTIKKEFTNDFPRPRTPEDESLGTIST' A
#
# COMPACT_ATOMS: atom_id res chain seq x y z
N MET A 1 10.13 -3.56 10.18
CA MET A 1 8.65 -3.74 10.14
C MET A 1 8.04 -2.37 10.35
N PHE A 2 7.24 -1.89 9.42
CA PHE A 2 6.59 -0.57 9.46
C PHE A 2 5.08 -0.77 9.53
N VAL A 3 4.41 -0.03 10.41
CA VAL A 3 2.96 -0.12 10.62
C VAL A 3 2.37 1.25 10.38
N THR A 4 1.46 1.33 9.42
CA THR A 4 0.76 2.56 9.06
C THR A 4 -0.71 2.24 8.83
N HIS A 5 -1.55 3.25 9.01
CA HIS A 5 -2.95 3.18 8.59
C HIS A 5 -3.12 3.62 7.12
N ASN A 6 -2.06 4.12 6.48
CA ASN A 6 -2.06 4.52 5.08
C ASN A 6 -1.65 3.36 4.17
N VAL A 7 -2.60 2.90 3.34
CA VAL A 7 -2.40 1.78 2.42
C VAL A 7 -1.37 2.12 1.32
N ALA A 8 -1.38 3.35 0.80
CA ALA A 8 -0.46 3.77 -0.26
C ALA A 8 0.99 3.75 0.23
N GLU A 9 1.22 4.24 1.44
CA GLU A 9 2.54 4.21 2.07
C GLU A 9 3.03 2.77 2.31
N ALA A 10 2.15 1.88 2.79
CA ALA A 10 2.48 0.47 2.95
C ALA A 10 2.83 -0.22 1.62
N ALA A 11 2.12 0.12 0.53
CA ALA A 11 2.39 -0.41 -0.80
C ALA A 11 3.70 0.15 -1.38
N VAL A 12 3.94 1.46 -1.29
CA VAL A 12 5.15 2.10 -1.82
C VAL A 12 6.41 1.58 -1.11
N LEU A 13 6.38 1.45 0.22
CA LEU A 13 7.56 1.08 0.98
C LEU A 13 7.74 -0.45 1.07
N GLY A 14 6.65 -1.18 1.29
CA GLY A 14 6.68 -2.61 1.60
C GLY A 14 6.96 -3.50 0.40
N THR A 15 7.87 -4.46 0.56
CA THR A 15 7.97 -5.63 -0.34
C THR A 15 6.96 -6.72 0.07
N LYS A 16 6.62 -6.78 1.36
CA LYS A 16 5.56 -7.64 1.89
C LYS A 16 4.67 -6.81 2.81
N VAL A 17 3.36 -6.89 2.60
CA VAL A 17 2.35 -6.13 3.34
C VAL A 17 1.38 -7.10 3.97
N ALA A 18 1.24 -7.05 5.29
CA ALA A 18 0.26 -7.83 6.03
C ALA A 18 -0.86 -6.91 6.53
N VAL A 19 -2.11 -7.28 6.25
CA VAL A 19 -3.31 -6.59 6.71
C VAL A 19 -3.83 -7.27 7.95
N PHE A 20 -3.97 -6.51 9.02
CA PHE A 20 -4.51 -6.99 10.29
C PHE A 20 -6.02 -6.76 10.38
N SER A 21 -6.73 -7.67 11.03
CA SER A 21 -8.16 -7.56 11.32
C SER A 21 -8.41 -6.67 12.55
N ASN A 22 -9.66 -6.22 12.70
CA ASN A 22 -10.08 -5.51 13.90
C ASN A 22 -10.06 -6.44 15.12
N ARG A 23 -9.85 -5.86 16.31
CA ARG A 23 -9.57 -6.61 17.55
C ARG A 23 -10.52 -7.80 17.80
N PRO A 24 -10.01 -8.98 18.23
CA PRO A 24 -8.59 -9.30 18.41
C PRO A 24 -7.85 -9.40 17.06
N SER A 25 -6.70 -8.74 16.98
CA SER A 25 -5.98 -8.56 15.71
C SER A 25 -5.36 -9.88 15.23
N THR A 26 -5.75 -10.31 14.03
CA THR A 26 -5.18 -11.45 13.31
C THR A 26 -4.73 -11.01 11.92
N ILE A 27 -3.73 -11.68 11.34
CA ILE A 27 -3.35 -11.43 9.95
C ILE A 27 -4.51 -11.92 9.07
N LYS A 28 -5.21 -10.97 8.45
CA LYS A 28 -6.32 -11.24 7.55
C LYS A 28 -5.82 -11.61 6.16
N LYS A 29 -4.75 -10.96 5.69
CA LYS A 29 -4.18 -11.19 4.36
C LYS A 29 -2.73 -10.73 4.28
N GLU A 30 -1.94 -11.42 3.48
CA GLU A 30 -0.57 -11.04 3.14
C GLU A 30 -0.49 -10.78 1.63
N PHE A 31 0.30 -9.78 1.26
CA PHE A 31 0.56 -9.38 -0.11
C PHE A 31 2.06 -9.29 -0.34
N THR A 32 2.52 -9.83 -1.47
CA THR A 32 3.88 -9.63 -1.95
C THR A 32 3.84 -8.55 -3.04
N ASN A 33 4.67 -7.52 -2.88
CA ASN A 33 4.78 -6.41 -3.80
C ASN A 33 6.12 -6.47 -4.54
N ASP A 34 6.08 -7.02 -5.74
CA ASP A 34 7.21 -7.19 -6.65
C ASP A 34 7.33 -6.06 -7.68
N PHE A 35 6.62 -4.93 -7.51
CA PHE A 35 6.74 -3.80 -8.42
C PHE A 35 8.19 -3.25 -8.42
N PRO A 36 8.74 -2.92 -9.60
CA PRO A 36 10.08 -2.34 -9.70
C PRO A 36 10.15 -0.99 -8.98
N ARG A 37 11.34 -0.62 -8.51
CA ARG A 37 11.62 0.67 -7.88
C ARG A 37 12.00 1.71 -8.96
N PRO A 38 11.76 3.01 -8.79
CA PRO A 38 11.15 3.69 -7.65
C PRO A 38 9.62 3.59 -7.65
N ARG A 39 9.03 3.49 -6.46
CA ARG A 39 7.56 3.52 -6.27
C ARG A 39 7.22 4.89 -5.72
N THR A 40 6.45 5.67 -6.46
CA THR A 40 6.02 7.01 -6.07
C THR A 40 4.57 6.94 -5.57
N PRO A 41 4.24 7.50 -4.39
CA PRO A 41 2.85 7.66 -3.97
C PRO A 41 2.06 8.61 -4.89
N GLU A 42 2.77 9.44 -5.67
CA GLU A 42 2.19 10.49 -6.53
C GLU A 42 1.79 10.04 -7.95
N ASP A 43 1.78 8.76 -8.29
CA ASP A 43 1.28 8.30 -9.61
C ASP A 43 -0.25 8.11 -9.65
N GLU A 44 -0.96 9.10 -9.12
CA GLU A 44 -2.39 9.29 -9.33
C GLU A 44 -2.54 10.42 -10.34
N SER A 45 -2.91 10.06 -11.57
CA SER A 45 -3.51 10.93 -12.59
C SER A 45 -4.18 12.20 -12.03
N LEU A 46 -3.48 13.33 -12.00
CA LEU A 46 -4.06 14.63 -11.61
C LEU A 46 -4.00 15.60 -12.79
N GLY A 47 -5.03 15.62 -13.66
CA GLY A 47 -5.28 16.83 -14.45
C GLY A 47 -6.16 16.80 -15.71
N THR A 48 -6.42 15.68 -16.40
CA THR A 48 -7.13 15.79 -17.70
C THR A 48 -7.92 14.54 -18.06
N ILE A 49 -9.20 14.54 -17.75
CA ILE A 49 -10.25 14.39 -18.77
C ILE A 49 -11.46 15.22 -18.32
N SER A 50 -11.33 16.53 -18.49
CA SER A 50 -12.48 17.39 -18.76
C SER A 50 -12.93 17.06 -20.18
N THR A 51 -14.09 16.44 -20.33
CA THR A 51 -15.09 16.62 -21.41
C THR A 51 -16.26 15.68 -21.14
#